data_AF-A0A645DMY1-F1
#
_entry.id   AF-A0A645DMY1-F1
#
_cell.length_a   1.000
_cell.length_b   1.000
_cell.length_c   1.000
_cell.angle_alpha   90.00
_cell.angle_beta   90.00
_cell.angle_gamma   90.00
#
_symmetry.space_group_name_H-M   'P 1'
#
loop_
_entity.id
_entity.type
_entity.pdbx_description
1 polymer ?
#
loop_
_entity_poly.entity_id
_entity_poly.type
_entity_poly.pdbx_seq_one_letter_code
_entity_poly.pdbx_strand_id
1 'polypeptide(L)' 'MAGADIQHIGDCGTFGIALPENIMALSVTIRGIRHTYRRMAQSILR' A
#
# COMPACT_ATOMS: atom_id res chain seq x y z
N MET A 1 -12.58 -12.97 14.30
CA MET A 1 -11.23 -13.17 13.75
C MET A 1 -10.71 -11.80 13.35
N ALA A 2 -9.82 -11.21 14.14
CA ALA A 2 -9.26 -9.89 13.88
C ALA A 2 -8.44 -9.95 12.58
N GLY A 3 -8.60 -8.97 11.69
CA GLY A 3 -7.72 -8.83 10.54
C GLY A 3 -6.28 -8.72 11.06
N ALA A 4 -5.49 -9.76 10.86
CA ALA A 4 -4.09 -9.74 11.21
C ALA A 4 -3.34 -9.02 10.10
N ASP A 5 -2.64 -7.95 10.45
CA ASP A 5 -1.71 -7.30 9.53
C ASP A 5 -0.55 -8.26 9.26
N ILE A 6 -0.54 -8.88 8.07
CA ILE A 6 0.56 -9.78 7.64
C ILE A 6 1.90 -9.02 7.68
N GLN A 7 1.89 -7.70 7.43
CA GLN A 7 3.03 -6.80 7.57
C GLN A 7 2.59 -5.46 8.18
N HIS A 8 3.13 -5.12 9.35
CA HIS A 8 2.94 -3.81 9.97
C HIS A 8 3.83 -2.77 9.27
N ILE A 9 3.22 -1.74 8.69
CA ILE A 9 3.89 -0.69 7.90
C ILE A 9 3.92 0.67 8.61
N GLY A 10 3.82 0.63 9.93
CA GLY A 10 3.73 1.81 10.80
C GLY A 10 2.30 2.11 11.23
N ASP A 11 2.19 3.00 12.21
CA ASP A 11 0.91 3.41 12.77
C ASP A 11 0.10 4.25 11.77
N CYS A 12 -1.23 4.19 11.92
CA CYS A 12 -2.12 5.09 11.20
C CYS A 12 -1.84 6.54 11.63
N GLY A 13 -1.57 7.40 10.65
CA GLY A 13 -1.51 8.85 10.87
C GLY A 13 -2.89 9.46 11.11
N THR A 14 -3.02 10.77 10.90
CA THR A 14 -4.21 11.59 11.21
C THR A 14 -5.51 11.12 10.55
N PHE A 15 -5.45 10.29 9.51
CA PHE A 15 -6.61 9.85 8.71
C PHE A 15 -6.92 8.36 8.83
N GLY A 16 -6.35 7.63 9.79
CA GLY A 16 -6.66 6.21 9.95
C GLY A 16 -6.12 5.33 8.83
N ILE A 17 -5.12 5.82 8.07
CA ILE A 17 -4.33 5.05 7.12
C ILE A 17 -2.83 5.19 7.42
N ALA A 18 -2.04 4.17 7.11
CA ALA A 18 -0.59 4.26 7.10
C ALA A 18 -0.12 5.30 6.08
N LEU A 19 1.07 5.87 6.30
CA LEU A 19 1.65 6.85 5.39
C LEU A 19 1.74 6.30 3.95
N PRO A 20 1.33 7.08 2.92
CA PRO A 20 1.36 6.63 1.53
C PRO A 20 2.73 6.11 1.08
N GLU A 21 3.80 6.69 1.61
CA GLU A 21 5.18 6.29 1.36
C GLU A 21 5.45 4.85 1.79
N ASN A 22 4.92 4.47 2.96
CA ASN A 22 5.08 3.12 3.50
C ASN A 22 4.25 2.11 2.70
N ILE A 23 3.05 2.48 2.28
CA ILE A 23 2.18 1.66 1.43
C ILE A 23 2.83 1.42 0.06
N MET A 24 3.45 2.47 -0.50
CA MET A 24 4.16 2.39 -1.77
C MET A 24 5.42 1.53 -1.65
N ALA A 25 6.23 1.74 -0.60
CA ALA A 25 7.42 0.94 -0.33
C ALA A 25 7.07 -0.54 -0.20
N LEU A 26 6.05 -0.87 0.60
CA LEU A 26 5.56 -2.25 0.75
C LEU A 26 5.10 -2.83 -0.59
N SER A 27 4.30 -2.07 -1.34
CA SER A 27 3.80 -2.51 -2.64
C SER A 27 4.91 -2.83 -3.63
N VAL A 28 5.97 -2.02 -3.65
CA VAL A 28 7.18 -2.25 -4.45
C VAL A 28 7.95 -3.47 -3.94
N THR A 29 8.16 -3.63 -2.64
CA THR A 29 8.89 -4.76 -2.07
C THR A 29 8.24 -6.10 -2.38
N ILE A 30 6.90 -6.19 -2.31
CA ILE A 30 6.18 -7.43 -2.55
C ILE A 30 5.97 -7.71 -4.04
N ARG A 31 5.54 -6.70 -4.82
CA ARG A 31 5.04 -6.90 -6.20
C ARG A 31 5.95 -6.32 -7.28
N GLY A 32 6.96 -5.55 -6.90
CA GLY A 32 7.91 -4.90 -7.80
C GLY A 32 7.45 -3.54 -8.34
N ILE A 33 8.43 -2.72 -8.72
CA ILE A 33 8.25 -1.33 -9.18
C ILE A 33 7.26 -1.22 -10.35
N ARG A 34 7.45 -2.05 -11.39
CA ARG A 34 6.62 -2.02 -12.62
C ARG A 34 5.14 -2.28 -12.31
N HIS A 35 4.86 -3.25 -11.45
CA HIS A 35 3.50 -3.59 -11.06
C HIS A 35 2.86 -2.44 -10.28
N THR A 36 3.58 -1.88 -9.30
CA THR A 36 3.08 -0.80 -8.46
C THR A 36 2.72 0.43 -9.28
N TYR A 37 3.60 0.89 -10.17
CA TYR A 37 3.29 2.02 -11.05
C TYR A 37 2.15 1.72 -12.04
N ARG A 38 2.10 0.49 -12.58
CA ARG A 38 0.98 0.08 -13.44
C ARG A 38 -0.35 0.15 -12.71
N ARG A 39 -0.42 -0.21 -11.42
CA ARG A 39 -1.66 -0.09 -10.61
C ARG A 39 -2.03 1.37 -10.33
N MET A 40 -1.05 2.23 -10.06
CA MET A 40 -1.31 3.66 -9.81
C MET A 40 -1.74 4.43 -11.06
N ALA A 41 -1.23 4.06 -12.23
CA ALA A 41 -1.58 4.67 -13.51
C ALA A 41 -2.88 4.11 -14.13
N GLN A 42 -3.51 3.11 -13.51
CA GLN A 42 -4.78 2.58 -13.99
C GLN A 42 -5.93 3.54 -13.67
N SER A 43 -6.88 3.64 -14.61
CA SER A 43 -8.12 4.38 -14.38
C SER A 43 -8.88 3.79 -13.19
N ILE A 44 -9.49 4.65 -12.38
CA ILE A 44 -10.37 4.25 -11.28
C ILE A 44 -11.62 3.53 -11.81
N LEU A 45 -12.01 3.81 -13.06
CA LEU A 45 -13.19 3.21 -13.72
C LEU A 45 -12.88 1.88 -14.42
N ARG A 46 -11.71 1.28 -14.21
CA ARG A 46 -11.32 -0.02 -14.79
C ARG A 46 -11.29 -1.12 -13.75
#